data_AF-A0AA37MU73-F1
#
_entry.id   AF-A0AA37MU73-F1
#
_cell.length_a   1.000
_cell.length_b   1.000
_cell.length_c   1.000
_cell.angle_alpha   90.00
_cell.angle_beta   90.00
_cell.angle_gamma   90.00
#
_symmetry.space_group_name_H-M   'P 1'
#
loop_
_entity.id
_entity.type
_entity.pdbx_description
1 polymer ?
#
loop_
_entity_poly.entity_id
_entity_poly.type
_entity_poly.pdbx_seq_one_letter_code
_entity_poly.pdbx_strand_id
1 'polypeptide(L)'
;MCKAMQRAISHSPRSMTMVGVCLHLFPTMIAAAYPWYLATFYQLLHSKSVASAFFSLCLALAVPGTAFISLHSLARIQPMRSEALILLRLTYITFISPSLYVLVGVLLYLMKFDGRDLQVWIAMWLILLITAWLTCVSRRGEVLSPLASESTRTVRLIHGVVASIVLVVFVFAHLINHTFGLFGVEVHEAIMIYLRHLYRSPFVEPVILVLIIFQIVSGLVLVEAKIRTIQSMFDALQTASGLYLAVFITSHLTAVFVLGRHAGVETDFKWATALPAGLLADPWAVRLIPHYFLGIWLLLIHVACGGRIVLLAHRVKPRAADTVCGLLIVASTLWTAVILAGVVGVRV
;
A
#
# COMPACT_ATOMS: atom_id res chain seq x y z
N MET A 1 37.82 -5.58 36.60
CA MET A 1 36.40 -5.25 36.84
C MET A 1 36.26 -3.82 37.35
N CYS A 2 35.23 -3.10 36.90
CA CYS A 2 34.51 -2.06 37.68
C CYS A 2 34.76 -0.54 37.58
N LYS A 3 35.49 0.06 36.61
CA LYS A 3 35.35 1.53 36.38
C LYS A 3 35.33 1.99 34.93
N ALA A 4 36.07 1.34 34.02
CA ALA A 4 36.09 1.74 32.59
C ALA A 4 34.86 1.28 31.80
N MET A 5 34.24 0.16 32.19
CA MET A 5 33.04 -0.39 31.53
C MET A 5 31.73 0.27 32.02
N GLN A 6 31.81 1.06 33.09
CA GLN A 6 30.65 1.76 33.69
C GLN A 6 30.48 3.18 33.13
N ARG A 7 31.50 3.73 32.45
CA ARG A 7 31.43 5.04 31.77
C ARG A 7 30.85 4.97 30.35
N ALA A 8 30.63 3.77 29.80
CA ALA A 8 29.93 3.59 28.53
C ALA A 8 28.40 3.45 28.69
N ILE A 9 27.88 3.50 29.92
CA ILE A 9 26.46 3.31 30.26
C ILE A 9 25.93 4.56 31.01
N SER A 10 26.29 5.76 30.58
CA SER A 10 25.78 7.02 31.17
C SER A 10 25.22 8.01 30.15
N HIS A 11 24.98 7.59 28.92
CA HIS A 11 24.01 8.27 28.08
C HIS A 11 22.71 7.49 28.17
N SER A 12 21.82 7.90 29.07
CA SER A 12 20.42 7.59 28.91
C SER A 12 20.08 7.96 27.46
N PRO A 13 19.63 7.04 26.60
CA PRO A 13 19.26 7.41 25.24
C PRO A 13 18.22 8.53 25.39
N ARG A 14 18.46 9.72 24.82
CA ARG A 14 17.55 10.86 25.01
C ARG A 14 16.22 10.56 24.33
N SER A 15 15.10 10.94 24.95
CA SER A 15 13.78 10.92 24.31
C SER A 15 13.82 11.72 23.01
N MET A 16 12.95 11.38 22.06
CA MET A 16 12.96 12.09 20.78
C MET A 16 12.71 13.59 21.01
N THR A 17 13.48 14.44 20.33
CA THR A 17 13.32 15.90 20.46
C THR A 17 11.97 16.31 19.87
N MET A 18 11.43 17.43 20.32
CA MET A 18 10.18 17.95 19.77
C MET A 18 10.30 18.21 18.25
N VAL A 19 11.46 18.70 17.81
CA VAL A 19 11.80 18.86 16.39
C VAL A 19 11.71 17.52 15.65
N GLY A 20 12.27 16.44 16.23
CA GLY A 20 12.16 15.10 15.65
C GLY A 20 10.72 14.61 15.53
N VAL A 21 9.88 14.86 16.55
CA VAL A 21 8.44 14.52 16.49
C VAL A 21 7.77 15.27 15.35
N CYS A 22 7.97 16.58 15.23
CA CYS A 22 7.39 17.40 14.17
C CYS A 22 7.81 16.95 12.76
N LEU A 23 9.08 16.57 12.59
CA LEU A 23 9.58 16.04 11.31
C LEU A 23 8.85 14.75 10.89
N HIS A 24 8.58 13.87 11.85
CA HIS A 24 7.88 12.61 11.56
C HIS A 24 6.35 12.77 11.43
N LEU A 25 5.78 13.88 11.91
CA LEU A 25 4.38 14.26 11.66
C LEU A 25 4.17 14.90 10.28
N PHE A 26 5.20 15.47 9.66
CA PHE A 26 5.10 16.17 8.38
C PHE A 26 4.44 15.35 7.26
N PRO A 27 4.78 14.07 7.02
CA PRO A 27 4.09 13.25 6.02
C PRO A 27 2.58 13.18 6.25
N THR A 28 2.16 13.13 7.52
CA THR A 28 0.74 13.06 7.89
C THR A 28 0.02 14.37 7.60
N MET A 29 0.68 15.51 7.83
CA MET A 29 0.11 16.82 7.54
C MET A 29 -0.14 16.99 6.04
N ILE A 30 0.80 16.57 5.18
CA ILE A 30 0.58 16.62 3.73
C ILE A 30 -0.45 15.57 3.25
N ALA A 31 -0.63 14.47 3.99
CA ALA A 31 -1.68 13.49 3.69
C ALA A 31 -3.09 14.04 3.88
N ALA A 32 -3.28 14.93 4.85
CA ALA A 32 -4.55 15.66 4.99
C ALA A 32 -4.87 16.42 3.70
N ALA A 33 -3.86 17.03 3.06
CA ALA A 33 -4.00 17.78 1.81
C ALA A 33 -4.12 16.90 0.54
N TYR A 34 -4.08 15.56 0.66
CA TYR A 34 -4.08 14.63 -0.48
C TYR A 34 -5.22 14.84 -1.51
N PRO A 35 -6.49 15.09 -1.11
CA PRO A 35 -7.59 15.33 -2.05
C PRO A 35 -7.35 16.55 -2.94
N TRP A 36 -6.69 17.59 -2.42
CA TRP A 36 -6.40 18.81 -3.17
C TRP A 36 -5.32 18.56 -4.22
N TYR A 37 -4.31 17.74 -3.94
CA TYR A 37 -3.31 17.37 -4.97
C TYR A 37 -3.96 16.66 -6.16
N LEU A 38 -4.97 15.82 -5.91
CA LEU A 38 -5.76 15.16 -6.97
C LEU A 38 -6.68 16.13 -7.70
N ALA A 39 -7.36 17.03 -6.99
CA ALA A 39 -8.21 18.05 -7.60
C ALA A 39 -7.40 19.01 -8.49
N THR A 40 -6.23 19.46 -8.01
CA THR A 40 -5.31 20.29 -8.77
C THR A 40 -4.75 19.54 -9.97
N PHE A 41 -4.43 18.25 -9.84
CA PHE A 41 -4.04 17.41 -10.98
C PHE A 41 -5.12 17.39 -12.07
N TYR A 42 -6.37 17.12 -11.68
CA TYR A 42 -7.51 17.11 -12.59
C TYR A 42 -7.71 18.46 -13.30
N GLN A 43 -7.71 19.56 -12.54
CA GLN A 43 -7.89 20.91 -13.09
C GLN A 43 -6.78 21.30 -14.08
N LEU A 44 -5.51 21.03 -13.73
CA LEU A 44 -4.36 21.36 -14.57
C LEU A 44 -4.28 20.51 -15.84
N LEU A 45 -4.75 19.27 -15.77
CA LEU A 45 -4.85 18.41 -16.94
C LEU A 45 -5.84 18.99 -17.96
N HIS A 46 -6.99 19.48 -17.49
CA HIS A 46 -8.03 20.07 -18.34
C HIS A 46 -7.69 21.48 -18.83
N SER A 47 -6.81 22.21 -18.13
CA SER A 47 -6.25 23.48 -18.63
C SER A 47 -5.12 23.29 -19.64
N LYS A 48 -4.86 22.05 -20.08
CA LYS A 48 -3.79 21.66 -21.02
C LYS A 48 -2.37 21.96 -20.52
N SER A 49 -2.18 22.15 -19.21
CA SER A 49 -0.87 22.34 -18.60
C SER A 49 -0.29 21.00 -18.14
N VAL A 50 0.14 20.18 -19.11
CA VAL A 50 0.58 18.79 -18.87
C VAL A 50 1.72 18.70 -17.86
N ALA A 51 2.71 19.59 -17.94
CA ALA A 51 3.84 19.61 -17.01
C ALA A 51 3.39 19.89 -15.57
N SER A 52 2.48 20.86 -15.37
CA SER A 52 1.96 21.20 -14.04
C SER A 52 1.03 20.12 -13.50
N ALA A 53 0.23 19.47 -14.37
CA ALA A 53 -0.57 18.31 -14.00
C ALA A 53 0.34 17.17 -13.50
N PHE A 54 1.37 16.82 -14.27
CA PHE A 54 2.35 15.83 -13.87
C PHE A 54 3.01 16.16 -12.52
N PHE A 55 3.38 17.43 -12.30
CA PHE A 55 3.91 17.87 -11.01
C PHE A 55 2.91 17.66 -9.86
N SER A 56 1.63 17.98 -10.06
CA SER A 56 0.59 17.75 -9.06
C SER A 56 0.38 16.27 -8.74
N LEU A 57 0.48 15.39 -9.76
CA LEU A 57 0.46 13.94 -9.54
C LEU A 57 1.68 13.47 -8.76
N CYS A 58 2.86 14.03 -9.03
CA CYS A 58 4.08 13.77 -8.25
C CYS A 58 3.91 14.22 -6.78
N LEU A 59 3.21 15.33 -6.50
CA LEU A 59 2.89 15.73 -5.12
C LEU A 59 1.96 14.72 -4.43
N ALA A 60 0.95 14.20 -5.13
CA ALA A 60 0.11 13.12 -4.60
C ALA A 60 0.94 11.87 -4.27
N LEU A 61 1.88 11.48 -5.14
CA LEU A 61 2.78 10.34 -4.90
C LEU A 61 3.87 10.63 -3.85
N ALA A 62 4.19 11.89 -3.60
CA ALA A 62 5.12 12.29 -2.54
C ALA A 62 4.57 12.03 -1.14
N VAL A 63 3.24 11.97 -0.97
CA VAL A 63 2.61 11.63 0.33
C VAL A 63 3.07 10.24 0.83
N PRO A 64 2.82 9.13 0.11
CA PRO A 64 3.33 7.84 0.54
C PRO A 64 4.87 7.76 0.49
N GLY A 65 5.53 8.47 -0.43
CA GLY A 65 6.99 8.50 -0.52
C GLY A 65 7.68 9.07 0.73
N THR A 66 7.23 10.24 1.20
CA THR A 66 7.75 10.87 2.42
C THR A 66 7.38 10.08 3.68
N ALA A 67 6.20 9.46 3.70
CA ALA A 67 5.81 8.54 4.76
C ALA A 67 6.75 7.33 4.83
N PHE A 68 7.16 6.78 3.68
CA PHE A 68 8.13 5.69 3.62
C PHE A 68 9.52 6.10 4.12
N ILE A 69 9.98 7.31 3.81
CA ILE A 69 11.25 7.83 4.34
C ILE A 69 11.18 7.93 5.87
N SER A 70 10.08 8.48 6.39
CA SER A 70 9.83 8.62 7.83
C SER A 70 9.76 7.26 8.55
N LEU A 71 8.99 6.31 8.00
CA LEU A 71 8.85 4.97 8.60
C LEU A 71 10.17 4.21 8.58
N HIS A 72 10.96 4.30 7.49
CA HIS A 72 12.25 3.63 7.41
C HIS A 72 13.28 4.20 8.40
N SER A 73 13.19 5.50 8.68
CA SER A 73 13.99 6.14 9.74
C SER A 73 13.57 5.62 11.13
N LEU A 74 12.28 5.65 11.44
CA LEU A 74 11.73 5.25 12.74
C LEU A 74 11.94 3.75 13.04
N ALA A 75 11.79 2.89 12.03
CA ALA A 75 11.91 1.43 12.18
C ALA A 75 13.35 0.95 12.47
N ARG A 76 14.34 1.86 12.49
CA ARG A 76 15.74 1.58 12.86
C ARG A 76 16.10 2.06 14.26
N ILE A 77 15.19 2.74 14.96
CA ILE A 77 15.43 3.25 16.31
C ILE A 77 15.29 2.12 17.33
N GLN A 78 16.29 1.96 18.19
CA GLN A 78 16.24 1.07 19.36
C GLN A 78 16.89 1.72 20.60
N PRO A 79 16.39 1.43 21.81
CA PRO A 79 15.20 0.63 22.10
C PRO A 79 13.91 1.31 21.61
N MET A 80 12.93 0.52 21.16
CA MET A 80 11.63 1.04 20.70
C MET A 80 10.91 1.75 21.85
N ARG A 81 10.41 2.95 21.59
CA ARG A 81 9.66 3.77 22.56
C ARG A 81 8.24 4.02 22.12
N SER A 82 7.38 4.35 23.07
CA SER A 82 5.98 4.71 22.81
C SER A 82 5.86 5.81 21.74
N GLU A 83 6.60 6.92 21.83
CA GLU A 83 6.52 7.99 20.83
C GLU A 83 6.95 7.54 19.42
N ALA A 84 8.01 6.73 19.33
CA ALA A 84 8.52 6.23 18.06
C ALA A 84 7.53 5.25 17.42
N LEU A 85 6.91 4.38 18.22
CA LEU A 85 5.91 3.42 17.75
C LEU A 85 4.62 4.12 17.27
N ILE A 86 4.16 5.15 17.98
CA ILE A 86 2.99 5.95 17.60
C ILE A 86 3.24 6.62 16.24
N LEU A 87 4.38 7.29 16.09
CA LEU A 87 4.75 7.94 14.83
C LEU A 87 4.96 6.92 13.71
N LEU A 88 5.55 5.77 14.02
CA LEU A 88 5.74 4.69 13.05
C LEU A 88 4.38 4.20 12.53
N ARG A 89 3.42 3.92 13.42
CA ARG A 89 2.05 3.53 13.03
C ARG A 89 1.36 4.61 12.22
N LEU A 90 1.52 5.88 12.61
CA LEU A 90 0.96 7.00 11.86
C LEU A 90 1.55 7.06 10.45
N THR A 91 2.86 6.90 10.28
CA THR A 91 3.50 6.88 8.97
C THR A 91 3.08 5.68 8.11
N TYR A 92 2.77 4.54 8.73
CA TYR A 92 2.14 3.41 8.02
C TYR A 92 0.73 3.76 7.53
N ILE A 93 -0.08 4.44 8.33
CA ILE A 93 -1.42 4.94 7.92
C ILE A 93 -1.28 5.99 6.81
N THR A 94 -0.28 6.87 6.88
CA THR A 94 0.03 7.81 5.80
C THR A 94 0.46 7.11 4.52
N PHE A 95 1.29 6.07 4.61
CA PHE A 95 1.76 5.32 3.45
C PHE A 95 0.61 4.70 2.65
N ILE A 96 -0.46 4.28 3.32
CA ILE A 96 -1.66 3.71 2.67
C ILE A 96 -2.65 4.76 2.16
N SER A 97 -2.37 6.06 2.30
CA SER A 97 -3.33 7.14 2.01
C SER A 97 -3.95 7.07 0.61
N PRO A 98 -3.25 6.71 -0.48
CA PRO A 98 -3.86 6.66 -1.81
C PRO A 98 -5.01 5.66 -1.89
N SER A 99 -4.80 4.44 -1.38
CA SER A 99 -5.84 3.41 -1.37
C SER A 99 -6.88 3.64 -0.29
N LEU A 100 -6.49 4.21 0.85
CA LEU A 100 -7.42 4.59 1.90
C LEU A 100 -8.42 5.65 1.41
N TYR A 101 -7.98 6.62 0.59
CA TYR A 101 -8.86 7.64 0.03
C TYR A 101 -9.90 7.05 -0.94
N VAL A 102 -9.52 6.05 -1.73
CA VAL A 102 -10.46 5.30 -2.58
C VAL A 102 -11.45 4.54 -1.73
N LEU A 103 -10.98 3.81 -0.71
CA LEU A 103 -11.83 3.03 0.19
C LEU A 103 -12.85 3.92 0.89
N VAL A 104 -12.43 5.07 1.43
CA VAL A 104 -13.32 6.06 2.06
C VAL A 104 -14.41 6.50 1.07
N GLY A 105 -14.04 6.86 -0.15
CA GLY A 105 -15.02 7.26 -1.18
C GLY A 105 -16.01 6.15 -1.53
N VAL A 106 -15.54 4.91 -1.69
CA VAL A 106 -16.38 3.74 -1.95
C VAL A 106 -17.35 3.49 -0.80
N LEU A 107 -16.89 3.55 0.45
CA LEU A 107 -17.75 3.34 1.63
C LEU A 107 -18.79 4.44 1.78
N LEU A 108 -18.42 5.70 1.57
CA LEU A 108 -19.36 6.82 1.65
C LEU A 108 -20.44 6.74 0.57
N TYR A 109 -20.05 6.36 -0.66
CA TYR A 109 -21.01 6.09 -1.74
C TYR A 109 -21.99 4.97 -1.35
N LEU A 110 -21.50 3.84 -0.82
CA LEU A 110 -22.37 2.75 -0.34
C LEU A 110 -23.32 3.17 0.78
N MET A 111 -22.87 4.08 1.65
CA MET A 111 -23.68 4.63 2.74
C MET A 111 -24.60 5.78 2.28
N LYS A 112 -24.60 6.14 0.99
CA LYS A 112 -25.37 7.25 0.41
C LYS A 112 -25.02 8.63 1.01
N PHE A 113 -23.77 8.83 1.41
CA PHE A 113 -23.21 10.11 1.86
C PHE A 113 -22.38 10.77 0.76
N ASP A 114 -22.99 10.99 -0.41
CA ASP A 114 -22.31 11.51 -1.58
C ASP A 114 -21.74 12.92 -1.36
N GLY A 115 -20.55 13.17 -1.91
CA GLY A 115 -19.87 14.47 -1.84
C GLY A 115 -19.31 14.83 -0.46
N ARG A 116 -19.26 13.88 0.49
CA ARG A 116 -18.72 14.08 1.85
C ARG A 116 -17.27 13.61 2.02
N ASP A 117 -16.61 13.15 0.94
CA ASP A 117 -15.24 12.61 0.97
C ASP A 117 -14.26 13.55 1.66
N LEU A 118 -14.30 14.83 1.31
CA LEU A 118 -13.35 15.83 1.80
C LEU A 118 -13.50 16.06 3.30
N GLN A 119 -14.73 16.23 3.79
CA GLN A 119 -14.99 16.48 5.20
C GLN A 119 -14.59 15.27 6.05
N VAL A 120 -14.93 14.06 5.60
CA VAL A 120 -14.57 12.82 6.30
C VAL A 120 -13.06 12.62 6.31
N TRP A 121 -12.39 12.88 5.18
CA TRP A 121 -10.94 12.80 5.07
C TRP A 121 -10.24 13.75 6.05
N ILE A 122 -10.60 15.02 6.05
CA ILE A 122 -10.02 16.03 6.95
C ILE A 122 -10.28 15.65 8.42
N ALA A 123 -11.52 15.30 8.77
CA ALA A 123 -11.88 14.92 10.13
C ALA A 123 -11.05 13.72 10.60
N MET A 124 -10.92 12.69 9.77
CA MET A 124 -10.09 11.52 10.05
C MET A 124 -8.64 11.89 10.33
N TRP A 125 -8.00 12.71 9.47
CA TRP A 125 -6.60 13.11 9.68
C TRP A 125 -6.41 14.03 10.89
N LEU A 126 -7.34 14.93 11.15
CA LEU A 126 -7.30 15.78 12.35
C LEU A 126 -7.37 14.93 13.62
N ILE A 127 -8.29 13.95 13.68
CA ILE A 127 -8.40 13.02 14.80
C ILE A 127 -7.09 12.23 14.96
N LEU A 128 -6.56 11.65 13.87
CA LEU A 128 -5.30 10.90 13.92
C LEU A 128 -4.12 11.75 14.42
N LEU A 129 -3.99 12.99 13.93
CA LEU A 129 -2.94 13.93 14.33
C LEU A 129 -3.08 14.33 15.80
N ILE A 130 -4.28 14.70 16.25
CA ILE A 130 -4.54 15.09 17.64
C ILE A 130 -4.29 13.92 18.58
N THR A 131 -4.81 12.73 18.27
CA THR A 131 -4.59 11.53 19.09
C THR A 131 -3.12 11.13 19.12
N ALA A 132 -2.42 11.16 17.98
CA ALA A 132 -0.98 10.86 17.95
C ALA A 132 -0.17 11.86 18.77
N TRP A 133 -0.48 13.16 18.64
CA TRP A 133 0.17 14.23 19.41
C TRP A 133 -0.04 14.06 20.91
N LEU A 134 -1.30 13.96 21.35
CA LEU A 134 -1.65 13.80 22.77
C LEU A 134 -0.99 12.55 23.36
N THR A 135 -1.04 11.43 22.65
CA THR A 135 -0.45 10.17 23.14
C THR A 135 1.08 10.25 23.18
N CYS A 136 1.72 10.89 22.20
CA CYS A 136 3.17 11.11 22.21
C CYS A 136 3.62 11.99 23.38
N VAL A 137 2.83 13.01 23.73
CA VAL A 137 3.12 13.86 24.89
C VAL A 137 2.89 13.10 26.20
N SER A 138 1.78 12.35 26.32
CA SER A 138 1.42 11.63 27.55
C SER A 138 2.33 10.43 27.86
N ARG A 139 2.81 9.71 26.84
CA ARG A 139 3.58 8.46 27.01
C ARG A 139 5.07 8.61 26.68
N ARG A 140 5.58 9.84 26.71
CA ARG A 140 6.93 10.16 26.24
C ARG A 140 8.00 9.43 27.05
N GLY A 141 8.90 8.72 26.35
CA GLY A 141 10.06 8.08 26.97
C GLY A 141 9.79 6.69 27.55
N GLU A 142 8.56 6.19 27.51
CA GLU A 142 8.24 4.81 27.87
C GLU A 142 8.95 3.84 26.92
N VAL A 143 9.77 2.95 27.48
CA VAL A 143 10.46 1.89 26.73
C VAL A 143 9.52 0.70 26.58
N LEU A 144 9.36 0.22 25.34
CA LEU A 144 8.50 -0.91 25.03
C LEU A 144 9.30 -2.20 24.96
N SER A 145 8.80 -3.25 25.58
CA SER A 145 9.34 -4.59 25.43
C SER A 145 9.11 -5.11 24.00
N PRO A 146 10.09 -5.80 23.39
CA PRO A 146 9.88 -6.50 22.13
C PRO A 146 8.74 -7.53 22.26
N LEU A 147 7.91 -7.67 21.22
CA LEU A 147 6.97 -8.80 21.15
C LEU A 147 7.75 -10.09 20.88
N ALA A 148 7.39 -11.17 21.57
CA ALA A 148 7.98 -12.49 21.34
C ALA A 148 7.68 -12.98 19.91
N SER A 149 8.72 -13.31 19.14
CA SER A 149 8.60 -13.60 17.69
C SER A 149 8.09 -15.01 17.36
N GLU A 150 8.12 -15.94 18.32
CA GLU A 150 7.88 -17.37 18.04
C GLU A 150 6.45 -17.69 17.58
N SER A 151 5.46 -16.93 18.05
CA SER A 151 4.04 -17.21 17.76
C SER A 151 3.64 -17.02 16.29
N THR A 152 4.44 -16.30 15.50
CA THR A 152 4.07 -15.93 14.11
C THR A 152 4.75 -16.77 13.03
N ARG A 153 5.64 -17.71 13.39
CA ARG A 153 6.38 -18.51 12.40
C ARG A 153 5.46 -19.33 11.50
N THR A 154 4.50 -20.03 12.09
CA THR A 154 3.52 -20.85 11.36
C THR A 154 2.64 -19.98 10.47
N VAL A 155 2.16 -18.84 10.99
CA VAL A 155 1.35 -17.88 10.21
C VAL A 155 2.11 -17.40 8.99
N ARG A 156 3.40 -17.03 9.14
CA ARG A 156 4.24 -16.58 8.02
C ARG A 156 4.42 -17.66 6.95
N LEU A 157 4.62 -18.91 7.36
CA LEU A 157 4.77 -20.03 6.44
C LEU A 157 3.49 -20.27 5.64
N ILE A 158 2.35 -20.38 6.33
CA ILE A 158 1.05 -20.59 5.68
C ILE A 158 0.69 -19.41 4.78
N HIS A 159 0.94 -18.17 5.23
CA HIS A 159 0.76 -16.97 4.43
C HIS A 159 1.54 -17.04 3.12
N GLY A 160 2.83 -17.40 3.15
CA GLY A 160 3.64 -17.53 1.93
C GLY A 160 3.18 -18.64 0.98
N VAL A 161 2.74 -19.78 1.52
CA VAL A 161 2.19 -20.88 0.70
C VAL A 161 0.89 -20.46 0.02
N VAL A 162 -0.05 -19.91 0.78
CA VAL A 162 -1.34 -19.43 0.24
C VAL A 162 -1.12 -18.29 -0.75
N ALA A 163 -0.18 -17.37 -0.48
CA ALA A 163 0.19 -16.31 -1.41
C ALA A 163 0.66 -16.90 -2.74
N SER A 164 1.51 -17.93 -2.71
CA SER A 164 2.01 -18.60 -3.93
C SER A 164 0.87 -19.22 -4.75
N ILE A 165 -0.12 -19.83 -4.09
CA ILE A 165 -1.31 -20.38 -4.75
C ILE A 165 -2.12 -19.26 -5.42
N VAL A 166 -2.45 -18.19 -4.69
CA VAL A 166 -3.21 -17.04 -5.20
C VAL A 166 -2.48 -16.36 -6.35
N LEU A 167 -1.15 -16.25 -6.28
CA LEU A 167 -0.32 -15.64 -7.32
C LEU A 167 -0.41 -16.41 -8.64
N VAL A 168 -0.24 -17.74 -8.58
CA VAL A 168 -0.24 -18.62 -9.76
C VAL A 168 -1.63 -18.76 -10.35
N VAL A 169 -2.66 -18.95 -9.51
CA VAL A 169 -4.01 -19.24 -9.99
C VAL A 169 -4.72 -17.97 -10.50
N PHE A 170 -4.44 -16.80 -9.91
CA PHE A 170 -5.21 -15.60 -10.19
C PHE A 170 -4.35 -14.38 -10.55
N VAL A 171 -3.47 -13.93 -9.65
CA VAL A 171 -2.87 -12.60 -9.76
C VAL A 171 -2.06 -12.43 -11.04
N PHE A 172 -1.20 -13.38 -11.39
CA PHE A 172 -0.39 -13.24 -12.61
C PHE A 172 -1.24 -13.25 -13.87
N ALA A 173 -2.22 -14.16 -13.97
CA ALA A 173 -3.15 -14.18 -15.10
C ALA A 173 -3.94 -12.86 -15.20
N HIS A 174 -4.38 -12.31 -14.06
CA HIS A 174 -5.08 -11.03 -13.98
C HIS A 174 -4.22 -9.84 -14.42
N LEU A 175 -2.96 -9.75 -13.95
CA LEU A 175 -2.04 -8.67 -14.35
C LEU A 175 -1.58 -8.80 -15.81
N ILE A 176 -1.36 -10.02 -16.29
CA ILE A 176 -1.07 -10.30 -17.70
C ILE A 176 -2.24 -9.82 -18.56
N ASN A 177 -3.47 -10.17 -18.21
CA ASN A 177 -4.65 -9.70 -18.93
C ASN A 177 -4.71 -8.17 -18.98
N HIS A 178 -4.44 -7.47 -17.87
CA HIS A 178 -4.38 -6.00 -17.85
C HIS A 178 -3.27 -5.42 -18.72
N THR A 179 -2.16 -6.14 -18.93
CA THR A 179 -1.10 -5.75 -19.87
C THR A 179 -1.64 -5.66 -21.30
N PHE A 180 -2.58 -6.55 -21.67
CA PHE A 180 -3.19 -6.54 -22.99
C PHE A 180 -4.15 -5.37 -23.23
N GLY A 181 -4.48 -4.57 -22.22
CA GLY A 181 -5.19 -3.30 -22.41
C GLY A 181 -4.43 -2.31 -23.30
N LEU A 182 -3.11 -2.45 -23.45
CA LEU A 182 -2.31 -1.69 -24.43
C LEU A 182 -2.67 -2.01 -25.89
N PHE A 183 -3.15 -3.23 -26.17
CA PHE A 183 -3.51 -3.66 -27.52
C PHE A 183 -5.00 -3.44 -27.82
N GLY A 184 -5.72 -2.73 -26.94
CA GLY A 184 -7.14 -2.43 -27.11
C GLY A 184 -8.03 -3.14 -26.11
N VAL A 185 -9.27 -2.66 -26.06
CA VAL A 185 -10.29 -3.16 -25.13
C VAL A 185 -10.72 -4.57 -25.53
N GLU A 186 -10.81 -4.81 -26.83
CA GLU A 186 -11.24 -6.05 -27.45
C GLU A 186 -10.27 -7.20 -27.15
N VAL A 187 -8.96 -6.95 -27.24
CA VAL A 187 -7.92 -7.95 -26.95
C VAL A 187 -7.93 -8.32 -25.46
N HIS A 188 -8.01 -7.31 -24.59
CA HIS A 188 -8.18 -7.55 -23.16
C HIS A 188 -9.46 -8.33 -22.88
N GLU A 189 -10.61 -7.95 -23.45
CA GLU A 189 -11.90 -8.62 -23.23
C GLU A 189 -11.87 -10.09 -23.70
N ALA A 190 -11.25 -10.38 -24.84
CA ALA A 190 -11.12 -11.75 -25.36
C ALA A 190 -10.36 -12.66 -24.39
N ILE A 191 -9.22 -12.21 -23.86
CA ILE A 191 -8.43 -12.95 -22.88
C ILE A 191 -9.19 -13.05 -21.55
N MET A 192 -9.82 -11.95 -21.11
CA MET A 192 -10.60 -11.89 -19.89
C MET A 192 -11.74 -12.91 -19.87
N ILE A 193 -12.49 -13.07 -20.97
CA ILE A 193 -13.58 -14.05 -21.09
C ILE A 193 -13.03 -15.47 -20.90
N TYR A 194 -11.90 -15.79 -21.54
CA TYR A 194 -11.28 -17.11 -21.38
C TYR A 194 -10.87 -17.37 -19.92
N LEU A 195 -10.16 -16.42 -19.29
CA LEU A 195 -9.69 -16.59 -17.92
C LEU A 195 -10.84 -16.64 -16.89
N ARG A 196 -11.97 -15.97 -17.18
CA ARG A 196 -13.17 -15.99 -16.33
C ARG A 196 -13.78 -17.39 -16.19
N HIS A 197 -13.61 -18.29 -17.16
CA HIS A 197 -14.04 -19.68 -17.00
C HIS A 197 -13.35 -20.37 -15.82
N LEU A 198 -12.13 -19.97 -15.47
CA LEU A 198 -11.42 -20.48 -14.31
C LEU A 198 -11.81 -19.70 -13.05
N TYR A 199 -11.43 -18.43 -12.96
CA TYR A 199 -11.50 -17.69 -11.68
C TYR A 199 -12.88 -17.12 -11.33
N ARG A 200 -13.85 -17.11 -12.26
CA ARG A 200 -15.28 -16.80 -11.97
C ARG A 200 -16.15 -18.06 -11.96
N SER A 201 -15.56 -19.25 -11.94
CA SER A 201 -16.37 -20.46 -11.79
C SER A 201 -17.03 -20.51 -10.40
N PRO A 202 -18.21 -21.13 -10.26
CA PRO A 202 -18.94 -21.19 -8.99
C PRO A 202 -18.17 -21.84 -7.83
N PHE A 203 -17.14 -22.63 -8.15
CA PHE A 203 -16.29 -23.28 -7.15
C PHE A 203 -14.98 -22.53 -6.89
N VAL A 204 -14.27 -22.11 -7.95
CA VAL A 204 -12.95 -21.49 -7.81
C VAL A 204 -13.05 -20.08 -7.26
N GLU A 205 -14.08 -19.31 -7.63
CA GLU A 205 -14.22 -17.92 -7.19
C GLU A 205 -14.35 -17.81 -5.65
N PRO A 206 -15.27 -18.55 -4.97
CA PRO A 206 -15.35 -18.50 -3.52
C PRO A 206 -14.06 -18.96 -2.83
N VAL A 207 -13.37 -19.96 -3.39
CA VAL A 207 -12.10 -20.45 -2.84
C VAL A 207 -11.03 -19.36 -2.92
N ILE A 208 -10.83 -18.74 -4.08
CA ILE A 208 -9.89 -17.62 -4.25
C ILE A 208 -10.24 -16.49 -3.29
N LEU A 209 -11.53 -16.15 -3.14
CA LEU A 209 -11.97 -15.09 -2.24
C LEU A 209 -11.60 -15.39 -0.77
N VAL A 210 -11.85 -16.61 -0.30
CA VAL A 210 -11.44 -17.04 1.05
C VAL A 210 -9.94 -16.97 1.23
N LEU A 211 -9.15 -17.41 0.23
CA LEU A 211 -7.69 -17.32 0.28
C LEU A 211 -7.20 -15.87 0.32
N ILE A 212 -7.82 -14.96 -0.43
CA ILE A 212 -7.49 -13.53 -0.41
C ILE A 212 -7.87 -12.89 0.94
N ILE A 213 -9.03 -13.20 1.50
CA ILE A 213 -9.41 -12.73 2.85
C ILE A 213 -8.40 -13.25 3.88
N PHE A 214 -7.99 -14.51 3.78
CA PHE A 214 -6.95 -15.07 4.61
C PHE A 214 -5.62 -14.30 4.45
N GLN A 215 -5.23 -13.93 3.22
CA GLN A 215 -4.02 -13.13 2.98
C GLN A 215 -4.08 -11.76 3.68
N ILE A 216 -5.23 -11.08 3.63
CA ILE A 216 -5.43 -9.80 4.35
C ILE A 216 -5.26 -10.01 5.86
N VAL A 217 -6.00 -10.95 6.45
CA VAL A 217 -5.99 -11.17 7.91
C VAL A 217 -4.62 -11.61 8.40
N SER A 218 -4.02 -12.62 7.77
CA SER A 218 -2.70 -13.12 8.15
C SER A 218 -1.60 -12.07 7.92
N GLY A 219 -1.70 -11.26 6.86
CA GLY A 219 -0.79 -10.14 6.61
C GLY A 219 -0.83 -9.09 7.72
N LEU A 220 -2.02 -8.71 8.20
CA LEU A 220 -2.17 -7.75 9.31
C LEU A 220 -1.56 -8.28 10.62
N VAL A 221 -1.74 -9.57 10.91
CA VAL A 221 -1.09 -10.23 12.06
C VAL A 221 0.44 -10.15 11.96
N LEU A 222 0.99 -10.41 10.77
CA LEU A 222 2.44 -10.34 10.53
C LEU A 222 2.98 -8.91 10.61
N VAL A 223 2.22 -7.92 10.13
CA VAL A 223 2.56 -6.49 10.20
C VAL A 223 2.69 -6.04 11.66
N GLU A 224 1.71 -6.31 12.52
CA GLU A 224 1.77 -5.90 13.93
C GLU A 224 2.97 -6.52 14.66
N ALA A 225 3.28 -7.79 14.36
CA ALA A 225 4.46 -8.44 14.92
C ALA A 225 5.77 -7.80 14.43
N LYS A 226 5.83 -7.39 13.16
CA LYS A 226 7.06 -6.87 12.52
C LYS A 226 7.31 -5.39 12.84
N ILE A 227 6.28 -4.57 13.04
CA ILE A 227 6.40 -3.12 13.31
C ILE A 227 7.25 -2.82 14.54
N ARG A 228 7.28 -3.72 15.54
CA ARG A 228 8.04 -3.51 16.78
C ARG A 228 9.50 -4.00 16.73
N THR A 229 9.93 -4.51 15.58
CA THR A 229 11.29 -5.02 15.39
C THR A 229 12.13 -4.05 14.58
N ILE A 230 13.46 -4.18 14.63
CA ILE A 230 14.35 -3.45 13.71
C ILE A 230 14.07 -3.93 12.29
N GLN A 231 13.94 -2.99 11.36
CA GLN A 231 13.68 -3.29 9.95
C GLN A 231 14.81 -2.80 9.06
N SER A 232 15.34 -3.69 8.22
CA SER A 232 16.12 -3.29 7.05
C SER A 232 15.22 -2.64 5.99
N MET A 233 15.82 -2.12 4.90
CA MET A 233 15.04 -1.54 3.79
C MET A 233 14.02 -2.53 3.21
N PHE A 234 14.43 -3.78 2.96
CA PHE A 234 13.55 -4.80 2.42
C PHE A 234 12.48 -5.25 3.42
N ASP A 235 12.79 -5.27 4.72
CA ASP A 235 11.79 -5.53 5.76
C ASP A 235 10.72 -4.42 5.81
N ALA A 236 11.15 -3.16 5.70
CA ALA A 236 10.26 -2.01 5.67
C ALA A 236 9.38 -2.02 4.42
N LEU A 237 9.94 -2.33 3.24
CA LEU A 237 9.19 -2.51 2.00
C LEU A 237 8.17 -3.65 2.13
N GLN A 238 8.56 -4.82 2.65
CA GLN A 238 7.64 -5.96 2.86
C GLN A 238 6.47 -5.58 3.76
N THR A 239 6.75 -4.89 4.87
CA THR A 239 5.74 -4.53 5.87
C THR A 239 4.80 -3.44 5.35
N ALA A 240 5.36 -2.38 4.76
CA ALA A 240 4.60 -1.25 4.23
C ALA A 240 3.73 -1.66 3.02
N SER A 241 4.29 -2.43 2.09
CA SER A 241 3.53 -2.98 0.96
C SER A 241 2.42 -3.92 1.43
N GLY A 242 2.68 -4.80 2.41
CA GLY A 242 1.65 -5.70 2.94
C GLY A 242 0.45 -4.95 3.54
N LEU A 243 0.71 -3.89 4.31
CA LEU A 243 -0.36 -3.05 4.86
C LEU A 243 -1.11 -2.28 3.76
N TYR A 244 -0.38 -1.76 2.76
CA TYR A 244 -1.01 -1.12 1.61
C TYR A 244 -1.93 -2.07 0.87
N LEU A 245 -1.48 -3.31 0.62
CA LEU A 245 -2.25 -4.34 -0.07
C LEU A 245 -3.51 -4.75 0.69
N ALA A 246 -3.46 -4.81 2.03
CA ALA A 246 -4.65 -5.07 2.82
C ALA A 246 -5.78 -4.06 2.52
N VAL A 247 -5.44 -2.78 2.43
CA VAL A 247 -6.39 -1.70 2.13
C VAL A 247 -6.77 -1.68 0.64
N PHE A 248 -5.79 -1.81 -0.24
CA PHE A 248 -5.99 -1.85 -1.69
C PHE A 248 -6.94 -2.98 -2.08
N ILE A 249 -6.66 -4.21 -1.64
CA ILE A 249 -7.48 -5.39 -1.95
C ILE A 249 -8.87 -5.23 -1.36
N THR A 250 -9.01 -4.74 -0.12
CA THR A 250 -10.33 -4.50 0.48
C THR A 250 -11.15 -3.51 -0.35
N SER A 251 -10.55 -2.39 -0.76
CA SER A 251 -11.19 -1.39 -1.63
C SER A 251 -11.56 -1.98 -2.99
N HIS A 252 -10.63 -2.73 -3.58
CA HIS A 252 -10.79 -3.30 -4.92
C HIS A 252 -11.87 -4.39 -4.95
N LEU A 253 -11.87 -5.32 -3.99
CA LEU A 253 -12.91 -6.35 -3.88
C LEU A 253 -14.29 -5.73 -3.59
N THR A 254 -14.36 -4.72 -2.72
CA THR A 254 -15.62 -4.01 -2.46
C THR A 254 -16.15 -3.37 -3.75
N ALA A 255 -15.29 -2.70 -4.53
CA ALA A 255 -15.71 -2.13 -5.81
C ALA A 255 -16.19 -3.22 -6.79
N VAL A 256 -15.44 -4.31 -6.97
CA VAL A 256 -15.80 -5.35 -7.94
C VAL A 256 -17.06 -6.12 -7.54
N PHE A 257 -17.15 -6.57 -6.30
CA PHE A 257 -18.24 -7.45 -5.87
C PHE A 257 -19.50 -6.67 -5.46
N VAL A 258 -19.34 -5.49 -4.85
CA VAL A 258 -20.48 -4.71 -4.34
C VAL A 258 -20.91 -3.64 -5.35
N LEU A 259 -20.02 -2.71 -5.73
CA LEU A 259 -20.38 -1.63 -6.66
C LEU A 259 -20.62 -2.11 -8.09
N GLY A 260 -19.89 -3.15 -8.51
CA GLY A 260 -20.05 -3.77 -9.81
C GLY A 260 -21.14 -4.83 -9.78
N ARG A 261 -20.76 -6.03 -9.35
CA ARG A 261 -21.57 -7.23 -9.56
C ARG A 261 -22.90 -7.23 -8.80
N HIS A 262 -22.91 -6.86 -7.54
CA HIS A 262 -24.17 -6.79 -6.78
C HIS A 262 -25.12 -5.71 -7.33
N ALA A 263 -24.60 -4.65 -7.93
CA ALA A 263 -25.38 -3.62 -8.62
C ALA A 263 -25.78 -4.01 -10.06
N GLY A 264 -25.47 -5.22 -10.52
CA GLY A 264 -25.80 -5.68 -11.88
C GLY A 264 -24.91 -5.08 -12.98
N VAL A 265 -23.79 -4.45 -12.63
CA VAL A 265 -22.84 -3.86 -13.58
C VAL A 265 -21.74 -4.86 -13.90
N GLU A 266 -21.46 -5.04 -15.19
CA GLU A 266 -20.37 -5.89 -15.63
C GLU A 266 -19.02 -5.28 -15.26
N THR A 267 -18.16 -6.08 -14.64
CA THR A 267 -16.85 -5.64 -14.13
C THR A 267 -15.75 -5.99 -15.13
N ASP A 268 -15.86 -5.38 -16.31
CA ASP A 268 -14.92 -5.53 -17.43
C ASP A 268 -13.86 -4.42 -17.45
N PHE A 269 -13.08 -4.37 -18.53
CA PHE A 269 -12.05 -3.35 -18.71
C PHE A 269 -12.61 -1.94 -18.80
N LYS A 270 -13.78 -1.78 -19.44
CA LYS A 270 -14.42 -0.47 -19.62
C LYS A 270 -14.83 0.08 -18.27
N TRP A 271 -15.44 -0.74 -17.43
CA TRP A 271 -15.77 -0.38 -16.05
C TRP A 271 -14.51 -0.01 -15.25
N ALA A 272 -13.46 -0.84 -15.33
CA ALA A 272 -12.21 -0.61 -14.58
C ALA A 272 -11.44 0.65 -15.02
N THR A 273 -11.64 1.10 -16.27
CA THR A 273 -10.97 2.28 -16.85
C THR A 273 -11.89 3.49 -17.00
N ALA A 274 -13.13 3.41 -16.49
CA ALA A 274 -14.16 4.43 -16.62
C ALA A 274 -14.48 4.83 -18.08
N LEU A 275 -14.37 3.91 -19.03
CA LEU A 275 -14.72 4.17 -20.43
C LEU A 275 -16.23 4.42 -20.59
N PRO A 276 -16.64 5.27 -21.56
CA PRO A 276 -15.80 5.91 -22.59
C PRO A 276 -15.06 7.18 -22.12
N ALA A 277 -15.36 7.71 -20.94
CA ALA A 277 -14.75 8.96 -20.44
C ALA A 277 -13.25 8.78 -20.14
N GLY A 278 -12.88 7.65 -19.54
CA GLY A 278 -11.51 7.37 -19.09
C GLY A 278 -11.23 7.91 -17.68
N LEU A 279 -10.23 7.34 -17.01
CA LEU A 279 -9.84 7.73 -15.64
C LEU A 279 -9.39 9.19 -15.50
N LEU A 280 -9.01 9.83 -16.61
CA LEU A 280 -8.52 11.21 -16.64
C LEU A 280 -9.64 12.24 -16.80
N ALA A 281 -10.85 11.82 -17.17
CA ALA A 281 -11.95 12.72 -17.52
C ALA A 281 -12.95 12.98 -16.39
N ASP A 282 -12.81 12.29 -15.25
CA ASP A 282 -13.71 12.44 -14.10
C ASP A 282 -12.94 12.81 -12.82
N PRO A 283 -13.36 13.86 -12.08
CA PRO A 283 -12.66 14.32 -10.89
C PRO A 283 -12.69 13.31 -9.73
N TRP A 284 -13.64 12.38 -9.71
CA TRP A 284 -13.62 11.29 -8.75
C TRP A 284 -12.65 10.20 -9.20
N ALA A 285 -12.66 9.80 -10.48
CA ALA A 285 -11.89 8.71 -11.06
C ALA A 285 -10.37 8.96 -11.06
N VAL A 286 -9.89 10.21 -11.07
CA VAL A 286 -8.44 10.50 -11.00
C VAL A 286 -7.77 9.94 -9.75
N ARG A 287 -8.52 9.68 -8.66
CA ARG A 287 -8.01 9.01 -7.45
C ARG A 287 -7.59 7.55 -7.71
N LEU A 288 -8.18 6.91 -8.72
CA LEU A 288 -7.89 5.53 -9.10
C LEU A 288 -6.50 5.39 -9.72
N ILE A 289 -5.93 6.45 -10.29
CA ILE A 289 -4.60 6.43 -10.92
C ILE A 289 -3.50 6.08 -9.90
N PRO A 290 -3.26 6.86 -8.83
CA PRO A 290 -2.27 6.49 -7.82
C PRO A 290 -2.65 5.21 -7.05
N HIS A 291 -3.94 4.92 -6.90
CA HIS A 291 -4.43 3.69 -6.28
C HIS A 291 -4.04 2.43 -7.07
N TYR A 292 -4.31 2.39 -8.39
CA TYR A 292 -3.93 1.27 -9.25
C TYR A 292 -2.42 1.20 -9.46
N PHE A 293 -1.75 2.34 -9.71
CA PHE A 293 -0.31 2.39 -9.86
C PHE A 293 0.41 1.77 -8.65
N LEU A 294 0.14 2.29 -7.45
CA LEU A 294 0.78 1.79 -6.23
C LEU A 294 0.27 0.41 -5.84
N GLY A 295 -1.00 0.09 -6.09
CA GLY A 295 -1.55 -1.25 -5.84
C GLY A 295 -0.79 -2.34 -6.59
N ILE A 296 -0.62 -2.18 -7.91
CA ILE A 296 0.12 -3.13 -8.75
C ILE A 296 1.61 -3.12 -8.39
N TRP A 297 2.22 -1.93 -8.29
CA TRP A 297 3.64 -1.80 -8.01
C TRP A 297 4.02 -2.42 -6.65
N LEU A 298 3.28 -2.10 -5.59
CA LEU A 298 3.54 -2.61 -4.25
C LEU A 298 3.18 -4.09 -4.12
N LEU A 299 2.22 -4.61 -4.89
CA LEU A 299 1.95 -6.05 -4.98
C LEU A 299 3.20 -6.79 -5.46
N LEU A 300 3.78 -6.34 -6.57
CA LEU A 300 4.95 -6.96 -7.15
C LEU A 300 6.21 -6.78 -6.28
N ILE A 301 6.38 -5.62 -5.63
CA ILE A 301 7.44 -5.42 -4.62
C ILE A 301 7.25 -6.36 -3.43
N HIS A 302 6.02 -6.55 -2.95
CA HIS A 302 5.71 -7.47 -1.86
C HIS A 302 6.08 -8.91 -2.22
N VAL A 303 5.82 -9.32 -3.47
CA VAL A 303 6.25 -10.63 -3.99
C VAL A 303 7.77 -10.73 -4.06
N ALA A 304 8.46 -9.70 -4.56
CA ALA A 304 9.92 -9.68 -4.65
C ALA A 304 10.59 -9.78 -3.27
N CYS A 305 10.12 -8.99 -2.31
CA CYS A 305 10.61 -9.00 -0.93
C CYS A 305 10.24 -10.31 -0.19
N GLY A 306 9.05 -10.86 -0.43
CA GLY A 306 8.66 -12.19 0.04
C GLY A 306 9.56 -13.30 -0.51
N GLY A 307 9.86 -13.25 -1.81
CA GLY A 307 10.82 -14.14 -2.47
C GLY A 307 12.22 -14.04 -1.89
N ARG A 308 12.68 -12.82 -1.57
CA ARG A 308 13.95 -12.60 -0.86
C ARG A 308 13.98 -13.30 0.49
N ILE A 309 12.89 -13.24 1.27
CA ILE A 309 12.78 -13.95 2.55
C ILE A 309 12.91 -15.47 2.34
N VAL A 310 12.28 -16.01 1.29
CA VAL A 310 12.38 -17.43 0.94
C VAL A 310 13.80 -17.83 0.55
N LEU A 311 14.50 -17.02 -0.26
CA LEU A 311 15.89 -17.26 -0.66
C LEU A 311 16.82 -17.30 0.56
N LEU A 312 16.68 -16.35 1.48
CA LEU A 312 17.45 -16.31 2.72
C LEU A 312 17.17 -17.54 3.61
N ALA A 313 15.91 -17.97 3.68
CA ALA A 313 15.54 -19.19 4.43
C ALA A 313 16.18 -20.46 3.84
N HIS A 314 16.44 -20.47 2.53
CA HIS A 314 17.15 -21.56 1.82
C HIS A 314 18.68 -21.33 1.74
N ARG A 315 19.23 -20.49 2.63
CA ARG A 315 20.67 -20.25 2.78
C ARG A 315 21.35 -19.64 1.55
N VAL A 316 20.60 -18.99 0.66
CA VAL A 316 21.18 -18.16 -0.40
C VAL A 316 21.95 -16.99 0.23
N LYS A 317 23.14 -16.67 -0.31
CA LYS A 317 23.99 -15.58 0.20
C LYS A 317 23.20 -14.25 0.24
N PRO A 318 23.28 -13.44 1.31
CA PRO A 318 22.51 -12.21 1.43
C PRO A 318 22.64 -11.26 0.24
N ARG A 319 23.87 -11.03 -0.24
CA ARG A 319 24.12 -10.19 -1.41
C ARG A 319 23.39 -10.68 -2.66
N ALA A 320 23.38 -11.99 -2.91
CA ALA A 320 22.68 -12.55 -4.07
C ALA A 320 21.16 -12.41 -3.93
N ALA A 321 20.62 -12.66 -2.74
CA ALA A 321 19.18 -12.46 -2.47
C ALA A 321 18.78 -10.98 -2.62
N ASP A 322 19.63 -10.04 -2.18
CA ASP A 322 19.44 -8.59 -2.35
C ASP A 322 19.46 -8.19 -3.82
N THR A 323 20.42 -8.71 -4.60
CA THR A 323 20.50 -8.46 -6.04
C THR A 323 19.27 -8.97 -6.77
N VAL A 324 18.84 -10.21 -6.52
CA VAL A 324 17.64 -10.78 -7.14
C VAL A 324 16.40 -9.95 -6.79
N CYS A 325 16.24 -9.59 -5.51
CA CYS A 325 15.14 -8.74 -5.07
C CYS A 325 15.16 -7.37 -5.79
N GLY A 326 16.32 -6.73 -5.90
CA GLY A 326 16.48 -5.45 -6.59
C GLY A 326 16.12 -5.53 -8.07
N LEU A 327 16.60 -6.57 -8.77
CA LEU A 327 16.26 -6.80 -10.18
C LEU A 327 14.75 -7.02 -10.37
N LEU A 328 14.12 -7.80 -9.49
CA LEU A 328 12.67 -8.00 -9.53
C LEU A 328 11.90 -6.70 -9.28
N ILE A 329 12.35 -5.83 -8.38
CA ILE A 329 11.72 -4.51 -8.16
C ILE A 329 11.82 -3.64 -9.43
N VAL A 330 12.96 -3.64 -10.12
CA VAL A 330 13.13 -2.91 -11.40
C VAL A 330 12.17 -3.46 -12.45
N ALA A 331 12.15 -4.79 -12.66
CA ALA A 331 11.23 -5.43 -13.60
C ALA A 331 9.76 -5.14 -13.27
N SER A 332 9.40 -5.14 -11.97
CA SER A 332 8.07 -4.84 -11.48
C SER A 332 7.65 -3.40 -11.79
N THR A 333 8.59 -2.46 -11.68
CA THR A 333 8.36 -1.04 -12.00
C THR A 333 8.07 -0.87 -13.48
N LEU A 334 8.86 -1.51 -14.35
CA LEU A 334 8.63 -1.49 -15.80
C LEU A 334 7.28 -2.11 -16.16
N TRP A 335 6.96 -3.29 -15.60
CA TRP A 335 5.70 -3.97 -15.91
C TRP A 335 4.48 -3.16 -15.44
N THR A 336 4.57 -2.52 -14.27
CA THR A 336 3.50 -1.66 -13.77
C THR A 336 3.29 -0.45 -14.68
N ALA A 337 4.36 0.15 -15.21
CA ALA A 337 4.27 1.26 -16.16
C ALA A 337 3.54 0.84 -17.45
N VAL A 338 3.83 -0.35 -17.96
CA VAL A 338 3.15 -0.95 -19.14
C VAL A 338 1.66 -1.13 -18.87
N ILE A 339 1.28 -1.74 -17.74
CA ILE A 339 -0.14 -1.91 -17.37
C ILE A 339 -0.83 -0.55 -17.23
N LEU A 340 -0.20 0.39 -16.51
CA LEU A 340 -0.80 1.70 -16.26
C LEU A 340 -1.01 2.48 -17.56
N ALA A 341 -0.07 2.41 -18.50
CA ALA A 341 -0.21 3.02 -19.81
C ALA A 341 -1.48 2.52 -20.52
N GLY A 342 -1.73 1.21 -20.54
CA GLY A 342 -2.97 0.64 -21.07
C GLY A 342 -4.23 1.11 -20.33
N VAL A 343 -4.17 1.13 -19.00
CA VAL A 343 -5.28 1.57 -18.12
C VAL A 343 -5.65 3.05 -18.33
N VAL A 344 -4.68 3.94 -18.57
CA VAL A 344 -4.95 5.36 -18.83
C VAL A 344 -5.25 5.69 -20.31
N GLY A 345 -5.29 4.68 -21.18
CA GLY A 345 -5.74 4.84 -22.56
C GLY A 345 -4.65 4.83 -23.64
N VAL A 346 -3.38 4.61 -23.30
CA VAL A 346 -2.31 4.43 -24.30
C VAL A 346 -2.54 3.14 -25.09
N ARG A 347 -2.32 3.19 -26.41
CA ARG A 347 -2.47 2.04 -27.32
C ARG A 347 -1.22 1.90 -28.21
N VAL A 348 -0.91 0.67 -28.63
CA VAL A 348 0.22 0.32 -29.50
C VAL A 348 -0.26 -0.43 -30.74
#